data_AF-S4XJ45-F1
#
_entry.id   AF-S4XJ45-F1
#
_cell.length_a   1.000
_cell.length_b   1.000
_cell.length_c   1.000
_cell.angle_alpha   90.00
_cell.angle_beta   90.00
_cell.angle_gamma   90.00
#
_symmetry.space_group_name_H-M   'P 1'
#
loop_
_entity.id
_entity.type
_entity.pdbx_description
1 polymer ?
#
loop_
_entity_poly.entity_id
_entity_poly.type
_entity_poly.pdbx_seq_one_letter_code
_entity_poly.pdbx_strand_id
1 'polypeptide(L)'
;MDPSLHLRPLPTITTGPHPADIYATGTPLLIPLGAGVVTTIHQTTGNGSSTELTTDDLVTRDTTVGGLWADAALTMLATLGRLTAVHGTALRRRYLTDGLWEVGVIDDPFPAAGLIGHPLLIRPTLRILQDTPQVSVTAGGRLLVLEDDAPPPSLDRVLAGETCSPVLTLTDGALQ
;
A
#
# COMPACT_ATOMS: atom_id res chain seq x y z
N MET A 1 16.88 3.09 -14.07
CA MET A 1 16.13 1.94 -13.52
C MET A 1 15.04 1.59 -14.51
N ASP A 2 14.68 0.32 -14.65
CA ASP A 2 13.50 -0.05 -15.43
C ASP A 2 12.22 0.40 -14.72
N PRO A 3 11.14 0.70 -15.46
CA PRO A 3 9.88 1.04 -14.84
C PRO A 3 9.39 -0.10 -13.93
N SER A 4 8.89 0.24 -12.74
CA SER A 4 8.38 -0.72 -11.76
C SER A 4 6.94 -0.42 -11.38
N LEU A 5 6.15 -1.47 -11.20
CA LEU A 5 4.78 -1.37 -10.71
C LEU A 5 4.76 -1.49 -9.18
N HIS A 6 3.91 -0.69 -8.55
CA HIS A 6 3.66 -0.79 -7.12
C HIS A 6 2.21 -0.43 -6.78
N LEU A 7 1.79 -0.84 -5.59
CA LEU A 7 0.47 -0.60 -5.05
C LEU A 7 0.50 0.53 -4.05
N ARG A 8 -0.55 1.37 -4.06
CA ARG A 8 -0.72 2.45 -3.11
C ARG A 8 -2.12 2.41 -2.50
N PRO A 9 -2.28 1.71 -1.36
CA PRO A 9 -3.46 1.79 -0.53
C PRO A 9 -3.64 3.20 0.02
N LEU A 10 -4.87 3.66 0.07
CA LEU A 10 -5.27 4.99 0.48
C LEU A 10 -6.61 4.93 1.24
N PRO A 11 -6.84 5.83 2.22
CA PRO A 11 -8.15 5.97 2.84
C PRO A 11 -9.19 6.31 1.77
N THR A 12 -10.36 5.68 1.81
CA THR A 12 -11.47 6.05 0.93
C THR A 12 -11.98 7.43 1.36
N ILE A 13 -11.66 8.46 0.58
CA ILE A 13 -12.25 9.79 0.78
C ILE A 13 -13.67 9.74 0.22
N THR A 14 -14.67 9.88 1.07
CA THR A 14 -16.11 9.78 0.74
C THR A 14 -16.64 10.97 -0.06
N THR A 15 -15.92 11.42 -1.10
CA THR A 15 -16.32 12.55 -1.96
C THR A 15 -16.20 12.27 -3.47
N GLY A 16 -16.76 11.13 -3.92
CA GLY A 16 -17.37 10.88 -5.25
C GLY A 16 -16.50 10.84 -6.53
N PRO A 17 -17.00 10.28 -7.67
CA PRO A 17 -18.33 9.71 -7.91
C PRO A 17 -18.33 8.19 -8.26
N HIS A 18 -19.47 7.54 -7.93
CA HIS A 18 -20.10 6.38 -8.59
C HIS A 18 -19.26 5.10 -8.83
N PRO A 19 -19.85 3.92 -9.17
CA PRO A 19 -19.01 2.80 -9.60
C PRO A 19 -18.19 3.33 -10.77
N ALA A 20 -16.86 3.24 -10.67
CA ALA A 20 -15.96 3.63 -11.75
C ALA A 20 -16.57 3.09 -13.04
N ASP A 21 -16.97 3.99 -13.94
CA ASP A 21 -17.40 3.56 -15.25
C ASP A 21 -16.16 2.94 -15.89
N ILE A 22 -16.06 1.62 -15.80
CA ILE A 22 -14.91 0.86 -16.31
C ILE A 22 -14.75 1.05 -17.83
N TYR A 23 -15.76 1.65 -18.48
CA TYR A 23 -15.77 2.01 -19.89
C TYR A 23 -15.34 3.47 -20.14
N ALA A 24 -15.17 4.30 -19.11
CA ALA A 24 -14.67 5.67 -19.23
C ALA A 24 -13.13 5.68 -19.28
N THR A 25 -12.59 6.32 -20.32
CA THR A 25 -11.14 6.51 -20.52
C THR A 25 -10.54 7.40 -19.45
N GLY A 26 -9.26 7.18 -19.14
CA GLY A 26 -8.52 7.93 -18.12
C GLY A 26 -9.02 7.74 -16.68
N THR A 27 -9.87 6.75 -16.40
CA THR A 27 -10.39 6.51 -15.04
C THR A 27 -9.37 5.75 -14.20
N PRO A 28 -9.04 6.20 -12.97
CA PRO A 28 -8.14 5.50 -12.07
C PRO A 28 -8.56 4.06 -11.79
N LEU A 29 -7.58 3.15 -11.77
CA LEU A 29 -7.82 1.75 -11.42
C LEU A 29 -7.90 1.59 -9.89
N LEU A 30 -9.13 1.55 -9.36
CA LEU A 30 -9.40 1.41 -7.93
C LEU A 30 -9.77 -0.02 -7.56
N ILE A 31 -9.02 -0.63 -6.65
CA ILE A 31 -9.27 -1.97 -6.15
C ILE A 31 -9.67 -1.88 -4.67
N PRO A 32 -10.90 -2.27 -4.30
CA PRO A 32 -11.33 -2.23 -2.91
C PRO A 32 -10.61 -3.30 -2.10
N LEU A 33 -10.02 -2.90 -0.97
CA LEU A 33 -9.41 -3.82 0.00
C LEU A 33 -10.34 -4.11 1.18
N GLY A 34 -11.46 -3.39 1.28
CA GLY A 34 -12.39 -3.45 2.41
C GLY A 34 -12.13 -2.36 3.46
N ALA A 35 -13.03 -2.24 4.43
CA ALA A 35 -12.90 -1.36 5.61
C ALA A 35 -12.52 0.11 5.31
N GLY A 36 -12.99 0.66 4.18
CA GLY A 36 -12.71 2.05 3.79
C GLY A 36 -11.28 2.25 3.26
N VAL A 37 -10.67 1.22 2.68
CA VAL A 37 -9.40 1.32 1.97
C VAL A 37 -9.54 0.84 0.53
N VAL A 38 -8.96 1.60 -0.38
CA VAL A 38 -8.79 1.25 -1.80
C VAL A 38 -7.31 1.28 -2.12
N THR A 39 -6.86 0.43 -3.04
CA THR A 39 -5.52 0.55 -3.63
C THR A 39 -5.61 0.97 -5.08
N THR A 40 -4.69 1.85 -5.45
CA THR A 40 -4.39 2.19 -6.84
C THR A 40 -3.12 1.45 -7.27
N ILE A 41 -2.93 1.36 -8.59
CA ILE A 41 -1.73 0.81 -9.20
C ILE A 41 -0.93 1.97 -9.77
N HIS A 42 0.35 2.02 -9.45
CA HIS A 42 1.25 3.06 -9.91
C HIS A 42 2.42 2.45 -10.69
N GLN A 43 2.94 3.22 -11.63
CA GLN A 43 4.19 2.94 -12.31
C GLN A 43 5.22 3.99 -11.92
N THR A 44 6.33 3.54 -11.35
CA THR A 44 7.52 4.36 -11.16
C THR A 44 8.39 4.20 -12.39
N THR A 45 8.72 5.29 -13.06
CA THR A 45 9.63 5.28 -14.22
C THR A 45 11.08 5.40 -13.76
N GLY A 46 12.02 5.14 -14.68
CA GLY A 46 13.45 5.09 -14.36
C GLY A 46 14.08 6.38 -13.82
N ASN A 47 13.36 7.50 -13.91
CA ASN A 47 13.74 8.81 -13.36
C ASN A 47 13.12 9.08 -11.96
N GLY A 48 12.42 8.11 -11.38
CA GLY A 48 11.75 8.21 -10.08
C GLY A 48 10.33 8.80 -10.11
N SER A 49 9.82 9.23 -11.28
CA SER A 49 8.45 9.73 -11.39
C SER A 49 7.45 8.58 -11.25
N SER A 50 6.50 8.72 -10.33
CA SER A 50 5.39 7.80 -10.12
C SER A 50 4.10 8.34 -10.75
N THR A 51 3.45 7.54 -11.57
CA THR A 51 2.18 7.86 -12.22
C THR A 51 1.13 6.81 -11.87
N GLU A 52 -0.07 7.26 -11.50
CA GLU A 52 -1.23 6.39 -11.30
C GLU A 52 -1.70 5.82 -12.64
N LEU A 53 -2.02 4.53 -12.66
CA LEU A 53 -2.53 3.85 -13.87
C LEU A 53 -4.04 3.99 -13.98
N THR A 54 -4.49 4.05 -15.24
CA THR A 54 -5.89 4.27 -15.59
C THR A 54 -6.43 3.16 -16.48
N THR A 55 -7.71 3.24 -16.85
CA THR A 55 -8.35 2.35 -17.83
C THR A 55 -7.63 2.36 -19.19
N ASP A 56 -6.95 3.45 -19.57
CA ASP A 56 -6.19 3.54 -20.84
C ASP A 56 -4.94 2.64 -20.81
N ASP A 57 -4.36 2.42 -19.63
CA ASP A 57 -3.23 1.50 -19.46
C ASP A 57 -3.62 0.04 -19.67
N LEU A 58 -4.87 -0.33 -19.37
CA LEU A 58 -5.37 -1.69 -19.61
C LEU A 58 -5.37 -2.00 -21.11
N VAL A 59 -5.85 -1.06 -21.92
CA VAL A 59 -5.89 -1.18 -23.39
C VAL A 59 -4.48 -1.19 -23.96
N THR A 60 -3.63 -0.28 -23.51
CA THR A 60 -2.26 -0.14 -24.04
C THR A 60 -1.41 -1.38 -23.76
N ARG A 61 -1.66 -2.07 -22.65
CA ARG A 61 -0.90 -3.24 -22.19
C ARG A 61 -1.57 -4.58 -22.48
N ASP A 62 -2.74 -4.57 -23.12
CA ASP A 62 -3.55 -5.75 -23.39
C ASP A 62 -3.74 -6.64 -22.15
N THR A 63 -4.23 -6.04 -21.06
CA THR A 63 -4.31 -6.69 -19.74
C THR A 63 -5.58 -6.32 -19.00
N THR A 64 -5.76 -6.91 -17.81
CA THR A 64 -6.87 -6.64 -16.91
C THR A 64 -6.40 -5.94 -15.64
N VAL A 65 -7.34 -5.33 -14.90
CA VAL A 65 -7.05 -4.76 -13.59
C VAL A 65 -6.43 -5.81 -12.66
N GLY A 66 -6.97 -7.04 -12.66
CA GLY A 66 -6.42 -8.14 -11.87
C GLY A 66 -5.01 -8.55 -12.29
N GLY A 67 -4.71 -8.51 -13.60
CA GLY A 67 -3.37 -8.74 -14.13
C GLY A 67 -2.36 -7.71 -13.62
N LEU A 68 -2.66 -6.42 -13.78
CA LEU A 68 -1.80 -5.35 -13.27
C LEU A 68 -1.66 -5.37 -11.75
N TRP A 69 -2.72 -5.74 -11.03
CA TRP A 69 -2.70 -5.86 -9.57
C TRP A 69 -1.73 -6.95 -9.11
N ALA A 70 -1.77 -8.11 -9.77
CA ALA A 70 -0.85 -9.21 -9.51
C ALA A 70 0.59 -8.87 -9.92
N ASP A 71 0.79 -8.26 -11.09
CA ASP A 71 2.11 -7.87 -11.58
C ASP A 71 2.78 -6.82 -10.68
N ALA A 72 2.01 -5.87 -10.15
CA ALA A 72 2.50 -4.91 -9.16
C ALA A 72 2.94 -5.62 -7.87
N ALA A 73 2.13 -6.55 -7.35
CA ALA A 73 2.49 -7.32 -6.16
C ALA A 73 3.76 -8.17 -6.37
N LEU A 74 3.90 -8.82 -7.52
CA LEU A 74 5.10 -9.59 -7.88
C LEU A 74 6.33 -8.69 -8.02
N THR A 75 6.17 -7.51 -8.64
CA THR A 75 7.25 -6.53 -8.78
C THR A 75 7.72 -6.02 -7.42
N MET A 76 6.78 -5.73 -6.50
CA MET A 76 7.10 -5.34 -5.13
C MET A 76 7.81 -6.46 -4.37
N LEU A 77 7.34 -7.71 -4.46
CA LEU A 77 8.00 -8.88 -3.85
C LEU A 77 9.43 -9.07 -4.37
N ALA A 78 9.63 -8.98 -5.69
CA ALA A 78 10.95 -9.08 -6.30
C ALA A 78 11.87 -7.96 -5.82
N THR A 79 11.33 -6.74 -5.68
CA THR A 79 12.06 -5.58 -5.16
C THR A 79 12.46 -5.78 -3.70
N LEU A 80 11.55 -6.23 -2.84
CA LEU A 80 11.86 -6.57 -1.45
C LEU A 80 12.92 -7.67 -1.36
N GLY A 81 12.84 -8.69 -2.20
CA GLY A 81 13.84 -9.76 -2.27
C GLY A 81 15.23 -9.23 -2.64
N ARG A 82 15.33 -8.38 -3.66
CA ARG A 82 16.59 -7.73 -4.06
C ARG A 82 17.17 -6.86 -2.94
N LEU A 83 16.35 -5.98 -2.36
CA LEU A 83 16.79 -5.12 -1.25
C LEU A 83 17.22 -5.93 -0.03
N THR A 84 16.52 -7.03 0.24
CA THR A 84 16.86 -7.92 1.35
C THR A 84 18.22 -8.58 1.12
N ALA A 85 18.48 -9.05 -0.10
CA ALA A 85 19.76 -9.66 -0.46
C ALA A 85 20.94 -8.69 -0.31
N VAL A 86 20.73 -7.38 -0.54
CA VAL A 86 21.79 -6.36 -0.46
C VAL A 86 21.96 -5.80 0.95
N HIS A 87 20.86 -5.52 1.66
CA HIS A 87 20.85 -4.75 2.90
C HIS A 87 20.45 -5.53 4.16
N GLY A 88 20.22 -6.84 4.04
CA GLY A 88 19.66 -7.67 5.12
C GLY A 88 18.13 -7.56 5.15
N THR A 89 17.51 -6.97 6.16
CA THR A 89 16.05 -6.80 6.16
C THR A 89 15.67 -5.57 5.33
N ALA A 90 14.87 -5.74 4.27
CA ALA A 90 14.38 -4.63 3.44
C ALA A 90 13.36 -3.74 4.15
N LEU A 91 12.60 -4.28 5.09
CA LEU A 91 11.64 -3.51 5.90
C LEU A 91 12.29 -2.95 7.14
N ARG A 92 11.95 -1.70 7.46
CA ARG A 92 12.42 -0.98 8.65
C ARG A 92 11.22 -0.49 9.46
N ARG A 93 11.38 -0.47 10.77
CA ARG A 93 10.41 0.10 11.70
C ARG A 93 11.00 1.35 12.34
N ARG A 94 10.20 2.41 12.40
CA ARG A 94 10.54 3.66 13.08
C ARG A 94 9.49 3.93 14.14
N TYR A 95 9.92 4.11 15.38
CA TYR A 95 9.03 4.54 16.45
C TYR A 95 8.59 5.99 16.20
N LEU A 96 7.28 6.26 16.32
CA LEU A 96 6.74 7.61 16.22
C LEU A 96 6.39 8.16 17.61
N THR A 97 5.44 7.54 18.32
CA THR A 97 4.99 7.92 19.67
C THR A 97 4.06 6.85 20.23
N ASP A 98 3.91 6.73 21.56
CA ASP A 98 2.80 6.01 22.23
C ASP A 98 2.33 4.69 21.56
N GLY A 99 3.24 3.74 21.33
CA GLY A 99 2.90 2.45 20.70
C GLY A 99 2.65 2.50 19.19
N LEU A 100 2.79 3.67 18.55
CA LEU A 100 2.69 3.88 17.11
C LEU A 100 4.07 3.75 16.44
N TRP A 101 4.13 2.85 15.48
CA TRP A 101 5.29 2.62 14.63
C TRP A 101 4.95 2.91 13.18
N GLU A 102 5.94 3.40 12.44
CA GLU A 102 5.90 3.44 10.98
C GLU A 102 6.74 2.32 10.41
N VAL A 103 6.18 1.66 9.39
CA VAL A 103 6.90 0.68 8.58
C VAL A 103 7.32 1.38 7.30
N GLY A 104 8.61 1.25 6.96
CA GLY A 104 9.19 1.77 5.72
C GLY A 104 9.92 0.67 4.96
N VAL A 105 10.11 0.87 3.66
CA VAL A 105 10.99 0.06 2.82
C VAL A 105 12.32 0.79 2.65
N ILE A 106 13.43 0.09 2.81
CA ILE A 106 14.76 0.69 2.59
C ILE A 106 14.87 1.21 1.16
N ASP A 107 15.56 2.35 0.99
CA ASP A 107 15.69 3.11 -0.27
C ASP A 107 14.36 3.65 -0.84
N ASP A 108 13.26 3.50 -0.11
CA ASP A 108 11.91 3.99 -0.44
C ASP A 108 11.48 3.76 -1.91
N PRO A 109 11.62 2.53 -2.44
CA PRO A 109 11.28 2.24 -3.84
C PRO A 109 9.78 2.37 -4.13
N PHE A 110 8.94 2.30 -3.08
CA PHE A 110 7.49 2.40 -3.13
C PHE A 110 6.93 2.64 -1.71
N PRO A 111 5.72 3.24 -1.58
CA PRO A 111 5.07 3.45 -0.30
C PRO A 111 4.80 2.14 0.44
N ALA A 112 5.20 2.09 1.72
CA ALA A 112 5.04 0.88 2.54
C ALA A 112 3.59 0.44 2.73
N ALA A 113 2.61 1.34 2.59
CA ALA A 113 1.20 0.96 2.58
C ALA A 113 0.91 -0.11 1.51
N GLY A 114 1.65 -0.13 0.40
CA GLY A 114 1.51 -1.14 -0.66
C GLY A 114 1.60 -2.58 -0.16
N LEU A 115 2.27 -2.82 0.97
CA LEU A 115 2.44 -4.14 1.58
C LEU A 115 1.11 -4.81 2.00
N ILE A 116 0.06 -4.02 2.21
CA ILE A 116 -1.30 -4.54 2.47
C ILE A 116 -2.19 -4.51 1.23
N GLY A 117 -1.66 -4.05 0.10
CA GLY A 117 -2.41 -3.80 -1.13
C GLY A 117 -2.81 -5.06 -1.90
N HIS A 118 -2.22 -6.22 -1.59
CA HIS A 118 -2.49 -7.46 -2.32
C HIS A 118 -2.30 -8.70 -1.41
N PRO A 119 -3.14 -9.74 -1.55
CA PRO A 119 -3.01 -11.03 -0.87
C PRO A 119 -1.58 -11.61 -0.78
N LEU A 120 -0.87 -11.64 -1.91
CA LEU A 120 0.54 -12.08 -2.00
C LEU A 120 1.51 -11.31 -1.10
N LEU A 121 1.22 -10.06 -0.75
CA LEU A 121 2.06 -9.21 0.09
C LEU A 121 1.68 -9.31 1.57
N ILE A 122 0.44 -9.68 1.90
CA ILE A 122 -0.06 -9.72 3.28
C ILE A 122 0.71 -10.74 4.13
N ARG A 123 0.91 -11.98 3.64
CA ARG A 123 1.63 -13.02 4.41
C ARG A 123 3.06 -12.63 4.80
N PRO A 124 3.94 -12.20 3.88
CA PRO A 124 5.28 -11.77 4.27
C PRO A 124 5.25 -10.54 5.19
N THR A 125 4.25 -9.67 5.04
CA THR A 125 4.06 -8.50 5.92
C THR A 125 3.71 -8.94 7.35
N LEU A 126 2.74 -9.84 7.53
CA LEU A 126 2.35 -10.37 8.84
C LEU A 126 3.51 -11.00 9.61
N ARG A 127 4.36 -11.77 8.93
CA ARG A 127 5.56 -12.38 9.54
C ARG A 127 6.53 -11.36 10.12
N ILE A 128 6.56 -10.16 9.57
CA ILE A 128 7.48 -9.09 9.98
C ILE A 128 6.85 -8.22 11.08
N LEU A 129 5.53 -8.04 11.03
CA LEU A 129 4.80 -7.17 11.97
C LEU A 129 4.43 -7.85 13.28
N GLN A 130 4.55 -9.18 13.38
CA GLN A 130 4.21 -10.02 14.54
C GLN A 130 2.69 -10.06 14.83
N ASP A 131 2.20 -11.25 15.20
CA ASP A 131 0.88 -11.59 15.78
C ASP A 131 -0.28 -10.59 15.56
N THR A 132 -0.89 -10.65 14.37
CA THR A 132 -2.12 -9.91 14.01
C THR A 132 -2.07 -8.41 14.29
N PRO A 133 -1.22 -7.66 13.57
CA PRO A 133 -0.99 -6.25 13.84
C PRO A 133 -2.24 -5.41 13.53
N GLN A 134 -2.46 -4.39 14.35
CA GLN A 134 -3.40 -3.31 14.04
C GLN A 134 -2.66 -2.27 13.18
N VAL A 135 -3.20 -1.95 12.01
CA VAL A 135 -2.55 -1.05 11.04
C VAL A 135 -3.48 0.07 10.58
N SER A 136 -2.89 1.18 10.17
CA SER A 136 -3.60 2.26 9.49
C SER A 136 -2.73 2.79 8.34
N VAL A 137 -3.38 3.31 7.30
CA VAL A 137 -2.72 3.85 6.12
C VAL A 137 -2.99 5.34 6.02
N THR A 138 -1.97 6.13 5.72
CA THR A 138 -2.11 7.56 5.50
C THR A 138 -2.38 7.87 4.02
N ALA A 139 -2.95 9.03 3.70
CA ALA A 139 -3.15 9.48 2.30
C ALA A 139 -1.84 9.60 1.48
N GLY A 140 -0.70 9.75 2.14
CA GLY A 140 0.65 9.74 1.58
C GLY A 140 1.20 8.33 1.36
N GLY A 141 0.48 7.28 1.75
CA GLY A 141 0.89 5.89 1.55
C GLY A 141 1.84 5.36 2.64
N ARG A 142 1.86 5.97 3.82
CA ARG A 142 2.61 5.45 4.97
C ARG A 142 1.84 4.30 5.60
N LEU A 143 2.56 3.27 6.06
CA LEU A 143 1.99 2.16 6.82
C LEU A 143 2.29 2.36 8.29
N LEU A 144 1.25 2.59 9.07
CA LEU A 144 1.31 2.73 10.52
C LEU A 144 0.91 1.42 11.19
N VAL A 145 1.62 1.05 12.24
CA VAL A 145 1.37 -0.13 13.06
C VAL A 145 1.16 0.33 14.50
N LEU A 146 0.06 -0.10 15.08
CA LEU A 146 -0.32 0.21 16.45
C LEU A 146 -0.04 -1.02 17.32
N GLU A 147 0.61 -0.80 18.46
CA GLU A 147 0.70 -1.80 19.53
C GLU A 147 -0.67 -1.99 20.19
N ASP A 148 -0.93 -3.20 20.69
CA ASP A 148 -2.13 -3.51 21.46
C ASP A 148 -2.23 -2.58 22.69
N ASP A 149 -3.45 -2.17 23.02
CA ASP A 149 -3.77 -1.21 24.10
C ASP A 149 -3.15 0.19 23.99
N ALA A 150 -2.56 0.56 22.83
CA ALA A 150 -2.15 1.93 22.60
C ALA A 150 -3.40 2.86 22.61
N PRO A 151 -3.43 3.91 23.44
CA PRO A 151 -4.50 4.90 23.35
C PRO A 151 -4.49 5.47 21.92
N PRO A 152 -5.66 5.73 21.29
CA PRO A 152 -5.68 6.24 19.93
C PRO A 152 -4.79 7.48 19.89
N PRO A 153 -3.66 7.44 19.16
CA PRO A 153 -2.72 8.55 19.21
C PRO A 153 -3.44 9.80 18.72
N SER A 154 -3.05 10.96 19.23
CA SER A 154 -3.40 12.22 18.59
C SER A 154 -2.61 12.33 17.28
N LEU A 155 -3.06 11.55 16.28
CA LEU A 155 -2.46 11.36 14.98
C LEU A 155 -2.19 12.71 14.29
N ASP A 156 -3.02 13.72 14.56
CA ASP A 156 -2.88 15.08 14.02
C ASP A 156 -1.50 15.71 14.25
N ARG A 157 -0.88 15.52 15.41
CA ARG A 157 0.45 16.11 15.71
C ARG A 157 1.59 15.37 15.02
N VAL A 158 1.45 14.07 14.84
CA VAL A 158 2.50 13.20 14.28
C VAL A 158 2.43 13.15 12.75
N LEU A 159 1.22 13.28 12.21
CA LEU A 159 0.94 13.18 10.78
C LEU A 159 0.70 14.54 10.11
N ALA A 160 0.92 15.65 10.83
CA ALA A 160 0.78 17.01 10.30
C ALA A 160 -0.57 17.28 9.60
N GLY A 161 -1.66 16.68 10.11
CA GLY A 161 -3.01 16.81 9.55
C GLY A 161 -3.32 15.90 8.35
N GLU A 162 -2.47 14.91 8.05
CA GLU A 162 -2.73 13.90 7.02
C GLU A 162 -3.87 12.97 7.44
N THR A 163 -4.76 12.64 6.49
CA THR A 163 -5.88 11.73 6.76
C THR A 163 -5.41 10.28 6.82
N CYS A 164 -6.03 9.53 7.73
CA CYS A 164 -5.78 8.10 7.94
C CYS A 164 -7.00 7.25 7.59
N SER A 165 -6.74 6.01 7.19
CA SER A 165 -7.77 4.98 7.15
C SER A 165 -8.23 4.64 8.57
N PRO A 166 -9.42 4.02 8.71
CA PRO A 166 -9.75 3.27 9.92
C PRO A 166 -8.63 2.28 10.29
N VAL A 167 -8.55 1.94 11.58
CA VAL A 167 -7.63 0.89 12.05
C VAL A 167 -8.12 -0.46 11.52
N LEU A 168 -7.21 -1.21 10.92
CA LEU A 168 -7.44 -2.53 10.33
C LEU A 168 -6.67 -3.57 11.13
N THR A 169 -7.33 -4.65 11.51
CA THR A 169 -6.62 -5.83 12.05
C THR A 169 -6.22 -6.71 10.88
N LEU A 170 -4.91 -6.85 10.65
CA LEU A 170 -4.42 -7.79 9.65
C LEU A 170 -4.49 -9.20 10.23
N THR A 171 -5.24 -10.09 9.58
CA THR A 171 -5.31 -11.50 9.95
C THR A 171 -4.91 -12.37 8.77
N ASP A 172 -4.39 -13.56 9.05
CA ASP A 172 -4.16 -14.58 8.00
C ASP A 172 -5.47 -14.99 7.31
N GLY A 173 -6.62 -14.77 7.96
CA GLY A 173 -7.96 -15.02 7.44
C GLY A 173 -8.43 -14.04 6.36
N ALA A 174 -7.72 -12.93 6.13
CA ALA A 174 -7.96 -12.04 4.98
C ALA A 174 -7.60 -12.69 3.61
N LEU A 175 -7.24 -13.99 3.61
CA LEU A 175 -6.82 -14.80 2.48
C LEU A 175 -7.65 -16.08 2.30
N GLN A 176 -8.80 -16.22 2.99
CA GLN A 176 -9.72 -17.36 2.84
C GLN A 176 -11.03 -16.93 2.19
#